data_AF-A0A644XX91-F1
#
_entry.id   AF-A0A644XX91-F1
#
_cell.length_a   1.000
_cell.length_b   1.000
_cell.length_c   1.000
_cell.angle_alpha   90.00
_cell.angle_beta   90.00
_cell.angle_gamma   90.00
#
_symmetry.space_group_name_H-M   'P 1'
#
loop_
_entity.id
_entity.type
_entity.pdbx_description
1 polymer ?
#
loop_
_entity_poly.entity_id
_entity_poly.type
_entity_poly.pdbx_seq_one_letter_code
_entity_poly.pdbx_strand_id
1 'polypeptide(L)'
;MKAVMIFSANDTAYLMAESVGGTVDNFITMMNEKANDLGLKNTHFVNPSGLEIDPLNPTNTEINQTTAYDLAQIGIAAFKNDWVRETMAPKTGELSVNLSGTPVIIESRNKILGKNGNIGGKTGTEDQAGHCFVGFYERDGRDLVTVVLKSEYGATGLNVFEDTEKIANYGYLAKKEVYKSANDEVGTINLTYKAFRFFGPEKQITAPIILNQDVEYYKNDFNDKNASISYTQDVKDAWKLSGNKEVKLTFSLPGYTEEISGTIQVSSLELVKANLPLYLLSLLILIVILVLLIFITRIINMKKRRRRRYY
;
A
#
# COMPACT_ATOMS: atom_id res chain seq x y z
N MET A 1 -21.14 16.58 14.81
CA MET A 1 -20.48 15.42 14.15
C MET A 1 -21.36 14.17 14.08
N LYS A 2 -21.84 13.56 15.19
CA LYS A 2 -22.71 12.35 15.13
C LYS A 2 -23.89 12.50 14.16
N ALA A 3 -24.62 13.62 14.26
CA ALA A 3 -25.75 13.93 13.37
C ALA A 3 -25.37 14.05 11.88
N VAL A 4 -24.17 14.54 11.55
CA VAL A 4 -23.67 14.58 10.16
C VAL A 4 -23.53 13.15 9.62
N MET A 5 -22.94 12.27 10.43
CA MET A 5 -22.63 10.91 10.02
C MET A 5 -23.88 10.02 9.88
N ILE A 6 -24.76 10.02 10.89
CA ILE A 6 -25.89 9.08 10.96
C ILE A 6 -27.18 9.63 10.33
N PHE A 7 -27.41 10.94 10.45
CA PHE A 7 -28.66 11.59 10.05
C PHE A 7 -28.50 12.50 8.82
N SER A 8 -27.26 12.77 8.38
CA SER A 8 -26.98 13.68 7.26
C SER A 8 -27.40 15.13 7.53
N ALA A 9 -27.16 15.61 8.76
CA ALA A 9 -27.49 16.98 9.16
C ALA A 9 -26.56 18.02 8.50
N ASN A 10 -27.05 18.68 7.45
CA ASN A 10 -26.27 19.64 6.64
C ASN A 10 -25.87 20.87 7.45
N ASP A 11 -26.79 21.44 8.24
CA ASP A 11 -26.51 22.54 9.17
C ASP A 11 -25.30 22.25 10.08
N THR A 12 -25.24 21.04 10.63
CA THR A 12 -24.15 20.58 11.48
C THR A 12 -22.86 20.38 10.70
N ALA A 13 -22.93 20.06 9.40
CA ALA A 13 -21.76 19.98 8.54
C ALA A 13 -21.12 21.36 8.33
N TYR A 14 -21.93 22.41 8.10
CA TYR A 14 -21.44 23.78 8.01
C TYR A 14 -20.89 24.29 9.34
N LEU A 15 -21.58 24.06 10.45
CA LEU A 15 -21.09 24.43 11.80
C LEU A 15 -19.77 23.73 12.13
N MET A 16 -19.63 22.45 11.77
CA MET A 16 -18.40 21.71 11.94
C MET A 16 -17.27 22.27 11.06
N ALA A 17 -17.58 22.61 9.81
CA ALA A 17 -16.62 23.20 8.88
C ALA A 17 -16.08 24.53 9.41
N GLU A 18 -16.95 25.44 9.84
CA GLU A 18 -16.56 26.70 10.46
C GLU A 18 -15.75 26.50 11.74
N SER A 19 -16.18 25.58 12.62
CA SER A 19 -15.48 25.30 13.87
C SER A 19 -14.07 24.72 13.67
N VAL A 20 -13.83 23.96 12.60
CA VAL A 20 -12.53 23.30 12.34
C VAL A 20 -11.63 24.19 11.48
N GLY A 21 -12.17 24.78 10.42
CA GLY A 21 -11.41 25.61 9.47
C GLY A 21 -11.32 27.10 9.87
N GLY A 22 -12.05 27.53 10.89
CA GLY A 22 -12.27 28.94 11.22
C GLY A 22 -13.26 29.64 10.27
N THR A 23 -13.29 29.22 9.01
CA THR A 23 -14.32 29.55 8.01
C THR A 23 -14.67 28.31 7.20
N VAL A 24 -15.82 28.32 6.53
CA VAL A 24 -16.24 27.23 5.64
C VAL A 24 -15.28 27.08 4.45
N ASP A 25 -14.83 28.19 3.86
CA ASP A 25 -13.88 28.18 2.73
C ASP A 25 -12.53 27.56 3.09
N ASN A 26 -12.02 27.85 4.29
CA ASN A 26 -10.79 27.22 4.79
C ASN A 26 -10.99 25.72 4.97
N PHE A 27 -12.15 25.29 5.48
CA PHE A 27 -12.45 23.87 5.61
C PHE A 27 -12.56 23.18 4.25
N ILE A 28 -13.17 23.81 3.25
CA ILE A 28 -13.20 23.30 1.86
C ILE A 28 -11.78 23.16 1.30
N THR A 29 -10.89 24.11 1.59
CA THR A 29 -9.46 24.01 1.24
C THR A 29 -8.84 22.77 1.88
N MET A 30 -9.04 22.56 3.18
CA MET A 30 -8.57 21.37 3.90
C MET A 30 -9.16 20.05 3.34
N MET A 31 -10.42 20.06 2.90
CA MET A 31 -11.05 18.89 2.27
C MET A 31 -10.33 18.51 0.96
N ASN A 32 -10.00 19.49 0.12
CA ASN A 32 -9.29 19.27 -1.14
C ASN A 32 -7.81 18.92 -0.91
N GLU A 33 -7.14 19.54 0.06
CA GLU A 33 -5.80 19.13 0.49
C GLU A 33 -5.80 17.67 0.95
N LYS A 34 -6.81 17.27 1.74
CA LYS A 34 -6.94 15.88 2.17
C LYS A 34 -7.20 14.92 1.01
N ALA A 35 -7.98 15.32 0.01
CA ALA A 35 -8.17 14.54 -1.21
C ALA A 35 -6.85 14.37 -1.98
N ASN A 36 -6.04 15.43 -2.07
CA ASN A 36 -4.70 15.38 -2.68
C ASN A 36 -3.74 14.47 -1.91
N ASP A 37 -3.71 14.55 -0.58
CA ASP A 37 -2.89 13.68 0.28
C ASP A 37 -3.22 12.19 0.11
N LEU A 38 -4.50 11.89 -0.17
CA LEU A 38 -4.98 10.54 -0.46
C LEU A 38 -4.76 10.14 -1.94
N GLY A 39 -4.24 11.03 -2.78
CA GLY A 39 -3.97 10.79 -4.20
C GLY A 39 -5.22 10.76 -5.08
N LEU A 40 -6.32 11.39 -4.66
CA LEU A 40 -7.63 11.33 -5.31
C LEU A 40 -7.73 12.35 -6.44
N LYS A 41 -7.37 11.91 -7.65
CA LYS A 41 -7.24 12.80 -8.81
C LYS A 41 -8.57 13.24 -9.42
N ASN A 42 -9.67 12.57 -9.08
CA ASN A 42 -10.97 12.80 -9.68
C ASN A 42 -11.99 13.26 -8.64
N THR A 43 -11.52 13.98 -7.61
CA THR A 43 -12.33 14.48 -6.51
C THR A 43 -12.09 15.97 -6.30
N HIS A 44 -13.17 16.73 -6.19
CA HIS A 44 -13.13 18.15 -5.88
C HIS A 44 -14.34 18.51 -5.00
N PHE A 45 -14.09 19.23 -3.90
CA PHE A 45 -15.12 19.68 -2.99
C PHE A 45 -15.27 21.20 -3.06
N VAL A 46 -16.51 21.66 -3.10
CA VAL A 46 -16.92 23.08 -3.08
C VAL A 46 -17.79 23.41 -1.88
N ASN A 47 -18.29 22.41 -1.15
CA ASN A 47 -19.01 22.59 0.11
C ASN A 47 -18.91 21.34 1.01
N PRO A 48 -19.18 21.47 2.34
CA PRO A 48 -19.00 20.37 3.29
C PRO A 48 -20.19 19.39 3.37
N SER A 49 -21.30 19.67 2.69
CA SER A 49 -22.58 18.94 2.89
C SER A 49 -22.95 18.01 1.73
N GLY A 50 -22.45 18.29 0.52
CA GLY A 50 -22.84 17.58 -0.70
C GLY A 50 -24.03 18.18 -1.42
N LEU A 51 -24.61 19.28 -0.92
CA LEU A 51 -25.70 20.01 -1.58
C LEU A 51 -25.26 20.50 -2.96
N GLU A 52 -26.18 20.43 -3.93
CA GLU A 52 -25.94 20.98 -5.28
C GLU A 52 -25.99 22.50 -5.31
N ILE A 53 -26.79 23.10 -4.44
CA ILE A 53 -26.86 24.55 -4.24
C ILE A 53 -26.32 24.84 -2.85
N ASP A 54 -25.18 25.52 -2.79
CA ASP A 54 -24.60 25.95 -1.51
C ASP A 54 -25.45 27.07 -0.89
N PRO A 55 -26.05 26.88 0.31
CA PRO A 55 -26.82 27.92 0.98
C PRO A 55 -26.00 29.18 1.33
N LEU A 56 -24.68 29.07 1.48
CA LEU A 56 -23.82 30.23 1.74
C LEU A 56 -23.43 30.96 0.45
N ASN A 57 -23.48 30.28 -0.70
CA ASN A 57 -23.09 30.80 -2.01
C ASN A 57 -24.08 30.33 -3.11
N PRO A 58 -25.35 30.74 -3.08
CA PRO A 58 -26.40 30.17 -3.94
C PRO A 58 -26.23 30.49 -5.44
N THR A 59 -25.32 31.41 -5.79
CA THR A 59 -24.96 31.72 -7.18
C THR A 59 -23.82 30.87 -7.70
N ASN A 60 -23.13 30.11 -6.84
CA ASN A 60 -22.12 29.16 -7.26
C ASN A 60 -22.81 27.95 -7.90
N THR A 61 -22.37 27.60 -9.11
CA THR A 61 -22.92 26.48 -9.90
C THR A 61 -22.00 25.27 -9.91
N GLU A 62 -20.83 25.39 -9.29
CA GLU A 62 -19.96 24.24 -9.07
C GLU A 62 -20.57 23.31 -8.02
N ILE A 63 -20.32 22.02 -8.18
CA ILE A 63 -20.84 20.96 -7.30
C ILE A 63 -19.69 20.08 -6.83
N ASN A 64 -19.89 19.40 -5.70
CA ASN A 64 -18.95 18.38 -5.25
C ASN A 64 -18.85 17.26 -6.31
N GLN A 65 -17.63 16.90 -6.70
CA GLN A 65 -17.35 15.87 -7.70
C GLN A 65 -16.46 14.79 -7.08
N THR A 66 -16.72 13.54 -7.42
CA THR A 66 -15.89 12.39 -7.04
C THR A 66 -16.16 11.21 -7.99
N THR A 67 -15.46 10.10 -7.79
CA THR A 67 -15.72 8.84 -8.48
C THR A 67 -16.02 7.74 -7.46
N ALA A 68 -16.61 6.62 -7.90
CA ALA A 68 -16.84 5.49 -7.01
C ALA A 68 -15.54 4.97 -6.36
N TYR A 69 -14.43 4.99 -7.12
CA TYR A 69 -13.12 4.59 -6.61
C TYR A 69 -12.59 5.56 -5.55
N ASP A 70 -12.56 6.86 -5.85
CA ASP A 70 -12.04 7.85 -4.90
C ASP A 70 -12.89 7.90 -3.63
N LEU A 71 -14.22 7.79 -3.76
CA LEU A 71 -15.12 7.75 -2.61
C LEU A 71 -14.93 6.48 -1.77
N ALA A 72 -14.59 5.34 -2.37
CA ALA A 72 -14.20 4.15 -1.63
C ALA A 72 -12.91 4.38 -0.84
N GLN A 73 -11.90 5.06 -1.40
CA GLN A 73 -10.67 5.41 -0.70
C GLN A 73 -10.93 6.39 0.47
N ILE A 74 -11.80 7.39 0.28
CA ILE A 74 -12.26 8.28 1.36
C ILE A 74 -12.95 7.47 2.45
N GLY A 75 -13.86 6.57 2.08
CA GLY A 75 -14.55 5.69 3.00
C GLY A 75 -13.59 4.83 3.82
N ILE A 76 -12.64 4.16 3.17
CA ILE A 76 -11.59 3.35 3.82
C ILE A 76 -10.77 4.20 4.78
N ALA A 77 -10.32 5.38 4.35
CA ALA A 77 -9.52 6.28 5.20
C ALA A 77 -10.31 6.74 6.43
N ALA A 78 -11.59 7.08 6.28
CA ALA A 78 -12.46 7.48 7.38
C ALA A 78 -12.77 6.32 8.33
N PHE A 79 -13.03 5.12 7.81
CA PHE A 79 -13.45 3.95 8.60
C PHE A 79 -12.33 3.35 9.47
N LYS A 80 -11.06 3.68 9.17
CA LYS A 80 -9.92 3.41 10.05
C LYS A 80 -9.99 4.16 11.38
N ASN A 81 -10.78 5.23 11.46
CA ASN A 81 -11.00 5.94 12.71
C ASN A 81 -12.12 5.25 13.52
N ASP A 82 -11.80 4.81 14.73
CA ASP A 82 -12.72 4.06 15.59
C ASP A 82 -14.01 4.84 15.90
N TRP A 83 -13.90 6.14 16.16
CA TRP A 83 -15.06 6.99 16.41
C TRP A 83 -15.99 7.07 15.19
N VAL A 84 -15.44 7.16 13.98
CA VAL A 84 -16.23 7.15 12.73
C VAL A 84 -16.95 5.82 12.58
N ARG A 85 -16.23 4.71 12.76
CA ARG A 85 -16.78 3.35 12.65
C ARG A 85 -17.93 3.13 13.65
N GLU A 86 -17.73 3.48 14.91
CA GLU A 86 -18.75 3.37 15.96
C GLU A 86 -19.97 4.27 15.68
N THR A 87 -19.75 5.47 15.13
CA THR A 87 -20.82 6.42 14.82
C THR A 87 -21.64 5.99 13.61
N MET A 88 -21.02 5.38 12.60
CA MET A 88 -21.71 4.83 11.41
C MET A 88 -22.46 3.52 11.71
N ALA A 89 -22.13 2.85 12.82
CA ALA A 89 -22.60 1.51 13.15
C ALA A 89 -23.17 1.40 14.57
N PRO A 90 -24.14 2.24 14.97
CA PRO A 90 -24.76 2.10 16.27
C PRO A 90 -25.42 0.73 16.42
N LYS A 91 -25.17 0.06 17.55
CA LYS A 91 -25.71 -1.30 17.83
C LYS A 91 -27.23 -1.39 17.73
N THR A 92 -27.94 -0.31 18.07
CA THR A 92 -29.41 -0.24 18.05
C THR A 92 -29.96 0.36 16.76
N GLY A 93 -29.11 0.78 15.82
CA GLY A 93 -29.53 1.59 14.67
C GLY A 93 -29.77 3.07 15.01
N GLU A 94 -29.58 3.47 16.26
CA GLU A 94 -29.89 4.80 16.78
C GLU A 94 -28.75 5.37 17.62
N LEU A 95 -28.65 6.70 17.66
CA LEU A 95 -27.76 7.41 18.57
C LEU A 95 -28.52 8.50 19.32
N SER A 96 -28.10 8.76 20.57
CA SER A 96 -28.54 9.95 21.29
C SER A 96 -27.55 11.09 21.06
N VAL A 97 -28.08 12.26 20.73
CA VAL A 97 -27.35 13.54 20.68
C VAL A 97 -27.95 14.49 21.70
N ASN A 98 -27.13 15.34 22.32
CA ASN A 98 -27.60 16.33 23.26
C ASN A 98 -27.78 17.67 22.54
N LEU A 99 -28.99 18.23 22.57
CA LEU A 99 -29.30 19.57 22.10
C LEU A 99 -29.68 20.42 23.32
N SER A 100 -28.76 21.27 23.76
CA SER A 100 -28.97 22.23 24.86
C SER A 100 -29.54 21.59 26.13
N GLY A 101 -28.98 20.44 26.53
CA GLY A 101 -29.41 19.68 27.70
C GLY A 101 -30.51 18.64 27.43
N THR A 102 -31.13 18.66 26.24
CA THR A 102 -32.18 17.71 25.87
C THR A 102 -31.61 16.56 25.04
N PRO A 103 -31.76 15.29 25.46
CA PRO A 103 -31.37 14.16 24.63
C PRO A 103 -32.38 13.99 23.48
N VAL A 104 -31.87 13.91 22.25
CA VAL A 104 -32.61 13.64 21.03
C VAL A 104 -32.08 12.35 20.41
N ILE A 105 -32.99 11.45 20.07
CA ILE A 105 -32.65 10.20 19.39
C ILE A 105 -32.65 10.47 17.88
N ILE A 106 -31.58 10.05 17.21
CA ILE A 106 -31.46 10.10 15.76
C ILE A 106 -31.26 8.68 15.23
N GLU A 107 -32.09 8.31 14.27
CA GLU A 107 -32.04 7.02 13.61
C GLU A 107 -31.05 7.04 12.43
N SER A 108 -30.43 5.90 12.18
CA SER A 108 -29.61 5.70 11.00
C SER A 108 -30.44 5.77 9.71
N ARG A 109 -29.94 6.56 8.76
CA ARG A 109 -30.45 6.54 7.37
C ARG A 109 -30.07 5.24 6.65
N ASN A 110 -29.08 4.49 7.13
CA ASN A 110 -28.74 3.18 6.57
C ASN A 110 -29.77 2.12 7.00
N LYS A 111 -30.66 1.74 6.08
CA LYS A 111 -31.77 0.80 6.33
C LYS A 111 -31.36 -0.68 6.34
N ILE A 112 -30.10 -0.97 6.02
CA ILE A 112 -29.53 -2.33 6.01
C ILE A 112 -28.45 -2.54 7.07
N LEU A 113 -28.26 -1.59 8.00
CA LEU A 113 -27.31 -1.74 9.09
C LEU A 113 -27.57 -3.04 9.89
N GLY A 114 -26.52 -3.83 10.11
CA GLY A 114 -26.58 -5.11 10.81
C GLY A 114 -27.16 -6.27 9.99
N LYS A 115 -27.58 -6.04 8.74
CA LYS A 115 -28.11 -7.09 7.86
C LYS A 115 -27.03 -7.59 6.92
N ASN A 116 -26.95 -8.90 6.72
CA ASN A 116 -26.09 -9.54 5.72
C ASN A 116 -24.64 -9.01 5.76
N GLY A 117 -24.08 -8.88 6.96
CA GLY A 117 -22.72 -8.40 7.19
C GLY A 117 -22.50 -6.90 7.00
N ASN A 118 -23.54 -6.07 6.76
CA ASN A 118 -23.36 -4.62 6.71
C ASN A 118 -23.05 -4.07 8.11
N ILE A 119 -21.87 -3.49 8.26
CA ILE A 119 -21.33 -2.95 9.52
C ILE A 119 -21.25 -1.42 9.50
N GLY A 120 -21.90 -0.76 8.56
CA GLY A 120 -21.89 0.69 8.46
C GLY A 120 -22.15 1.21 7.05
N GLY A 121 -22.31 2.52 6.96
CA GLY A 121 -22.38 3.21 5.67
C GLY A 121 -22.87 4.64 5.77
N LYS A 122 -22.81 5.36 4.65
CA LYS A 122 -23.31 6.73 4.51
C LYS A 122 -24.17 6.86 3.26
N THR A 123 -25.37 7.39 3.45
CA THR A 123 -26.33 7.71 2.38
C THR A 123 -26.11 9.13 1.85
N GLY A 124 -26.47 9.38 0.59
CA GLY A 124 -26.53 10.71 -0.02
C GLY A 124 -27.64 10.75 -1.08
N THR A 125 -28.32 11.89 -1.23
CA THR A 125 -29.38 12.05 -2.23
C THR A 125 -29.45 13.51 -2.62
N GLU A 126 -29.26 13.79 -3.91
CA GLU A 126 -29.53 15.09 -4.54
C GLU A 126 -30.06 14.83 -5.96
N ASP A 127 -30.67 15.82 -6.59
CA ASP A 127 -31.40 15.66 -7.85
C ASP A 127 -30.50 15.17 -9.01
N GLN A 128 -29.30 15.75 -9.16
CA GLN A 128 -28.28 15.35 -10.15
C GLN A 128 -27.45 14.15 -9.67
N ALA A 129 -27.15 14.07 -8.38
CA ALA A 129 -26.36 12.97 -7.81
C ALA A 129 -27.11 11.63 -7.79
N GLY A 130 -28.44 11.67 -7.75
CA GLY A 130 -29.30 10.51 -7.53
C GLY A 130 -29.11 9.90 -6.15
N HIS A 131 -29.49 8.63 -5.97
CA HIS A 131 -29.33 7.95 -4.69
C HIS A 131 -27.93 7.32 -4.59
N CYS A 132 -27.15 7.76 -3.61
CA CYS A 132 -25.77 7.34 -3.40
C CYS A 132 -25.61 6.63 -2.06
N PHE A 133 -24.73 5.63 -2.01
CA PHE A 133 -24.39 4.91 -0.79
C PHE A 133 -22.95 4.42 -0.79
N VAL A 134 -22.26 4.65 0.32
CA VAL A 134 -21.00 3.97 0.65
C VAL A 134 -21.31 2.97 1.75
N GLY A 135 -21.10 1.68 1.51
CA GLY A 135 -21.36 0.61 2.46
C GLY A 135 -20.09 -0.06 2.95
N PHE A 136 -20.05 -0.42 4.23
CA PHE A 136 -19.00 -1.23 4.83
C PHE A 136 -19.57 -2.57 5.23
N TYR A 137 -18.89 -3.65 4.87
CA TYR A 137 -19.33 -5.01 5.12
C TYR A 137 -18.20 -5.84 5.73
N GLU A 138 -18.55 -6.73 6.63
CA GLU A 138 -17.68 -7.80 7.14
C GLU A 138 -18.47 -9.11 7.09
N ARG A 139 -17.89 -10.12 6.46
CA ARG A 139 -18.39 -11.50 6.49
C ARG A 139 -17.21 -12.44 6.53
N ASP A 140 -17.24 -13.41 7.45
CA ASP A 140 -16.26 -14.49 7.56
C ASP A 140 -14.81 -13.97 7.60
N GLY A 141 -14.58 -12.82 8.27
CA GLY A 141 -13.25 -12.21 8.40
C GLY A 141 -12.76 -11.47 7.14
N ARG A 142 -13.64 -11.21 6.17
CA ARG A 142 -13.35 -10.40 4.98
C ARG A 142 -14.16 -9.11 4.99
N ASP A 143 -13.42 -8.00 5.04
CA ASP A 143 -13.97 -6.66 4.90
C ASP A 143 -14.15 -6.28 3.42
N LEU A 144 -15.28 -5.65 3.10
CA LEU A 144 -15.56 -5.05 1.80
C LEU A 144 -16.09 -3.63 1.96
N VAL A 145 -15.72 -2.76 1.02
CA VAL A 145 -16.34 -1.46 0.82
C VAL A 145 -17.06 -1.45 -0.51
N THR A 146 -18.30 -0.98 -0.51
CA THR A 146 -19.11 -0.81 -1.72
C THR A 146 -19.42 0.66 -1.92
N VAL A 147 -19.52 1.07 -3.19
CA VAL A 147 -19.96 2.41 -3.56
C VAL A 147 -20.97 2.30 -4.68
N VAL A 148 -22.15 2.87 -4.45
CA VAL A 148 -23.20 3.04 -5.44
C VAL A 148 -23.40 4.53 -5.63
N LEU A 149 -23.32 4.99 -6.88
CA LEU A 149 -23.59 6.37 -7.26
C LEU A 149 -24.75 6.38 -8.25
N LYS A 150 -25.64 7.38 -8.13
CA LYS A 150 -26.75 7.60 -9.06
C LYS A 150 -27.67 6.38 -9.23
N SER A 151 -27.91 5.63 -8.17
CA SER A 151 -28.97 4.61 -8.17
C SER A 151 -30.32 5.31 -8.28
N GLU A 152 -31.24 4.67 -8.99
CA GLU A 152 -32.62 5.15 -9.09
C GLU A 152 -33.29 5.12 -7.71
N TYR A 153 -34.20 6.05 -7.45
CA TYR A 153 -34.91 6.06 -6.17
C TYR A 153 -35.83 4.83 -6.00
N GLY A 154 -36.49 4.41 -7.09
CA GLY A 154 -37.46 3.32 -7.08
C GLY A 154 -38.74 3.64 -6.30
N ALA A 155 -39.70 2.71 -6.30
CA ALA A 155 -40.97 2.92 -5.59
C ALA A 155 -40.84 2.84 -4.06
N THR A 156 -39.83 2.10 -3.57
CA THR A 156 -39.61 1.86 -2.14
C THR A 156 -38.55 2.80 -1.52
N GLY A 157 -37.79 3.53 -2.34
CA GLY A 157 -36.62 4.27 -1.88
C GLY A 157 -35.43 3.38 -1.50
N LEU A 158 -35.48 2.07 -1.73
CA LEU A 158 -34.50 1.11 -1.24
C LEU A 158 -33.54 0.57 -2.31
N ASN A 159 -33.72 0.93 -3.58
CA ASN A 159 -32.91 0.42 -4.69
C ASN A 159 -31.39 0.56 -4.45
N VAL A 160 -30.93 1.69 -3.89
CA VAL A 160 -29.51 1.89 -3.57
C VAL A 160 -28.95 0.85 -2.60
N PHE A 161 -29.79 0.38 -1.67
CA PHE A 161 -29.44 -0.67 -0.72
C PHE A 161 -29.44 -2.05 -1.38
N GLU A 162 -30.39 -2.33 -2.26
CA GLU A 162 -30.42 -3.56 -3.06
C GLU A 162 -29.22 -3.65 -4.00
N ASP A 163 -28.85 -2.54 -4.64
CA ASP A 163 -27.70 -2.45 -5.53
C ASP A 163 -26.39 -2.64 -4.77
N THR A 164 -26.24 -2.00 -3.60
CA THR A 164 -25.03 -2.24 -2.80
C THR A 164 -24.95 -3.68 -2.29
N GLU A 165 -26.07 -4.33 -1.99
CA GLU A 165 -26.09 -5.72 -1.54
C GLU A 165 -25.70 -6.67 -2.68
N LYS A 166 -26.17 -6.43 -3.91
CA LYS A 166 -25.72 -7.17 -5.11
C LYS A 166 -24.20 -7.06 -5.30
N ILE A 167 -23.65 -5.85 -5.18
CA ILE A 167 -22.20 -5.62 -5.28
C ILE A 167 -21.44 -6.36 -4.17
N ALA A 168 -21.90 -6.25 -2.92
CA ALA A 168 -21.28 -6.95 -1.80
C ALA A 168 -21.30 -8.47 -2.01
N ASN A 169 -22.46 -9.04 -2.38
CA ASN A 169 -22.62 -10.46 -2.66
C ASN A 169 -21.70 -10.93 -3.78
N TYR A 170 -21.60 -10.16 -4.89
CA TYR A 170 -20.63 -10.44 -5.95
C TYR A 170 -19.19 -10.44 -5.43
N GLY A 171 -18.82 -9.44 -4.62
CA GLY A 171 -17.49 -9.36 -4.00
C GLY A 171 -17.16 -10.55 -3.11
N TYR A 172 -18.12 -11.02 -2.29
CA TYR A 172 -17.93 -12.18 -1.41
C TYR A 172 -17.85 -13.52 -2.16
N LEU A 173 -18.44 -13.64 -3.35
CA LEU A 173 -18.30 -14.82 -4.21
C LEU A 173 -16.91 -14.91 -4.86
N ALA A 174 -16.19 -13.79 -4.98
CA ALA A 174 -14.86 -13.76 -5.58
C ALA A 174 -13.88 -14.56 -4.73
N LYS A 175 -13.16 -15.49 -5.38
CA LYS A 175 -12.06 -16.26 -4.78
C LYS A 175 -10.74 -15.66 -5.19
N LYS A 176 -9.70 -15.90 -4.38
CA LYS A 176 -8.35 -15.60 -4.80
C LYS A 176 -7.94 -16.55 -5.93
N GLU A 177 -7.14 -16.04 -6.85
CA GLU A 177 -6.48 -16.79 -7.92
C GLU A 177 -4.97 -16.53 -7.86
N VAL A 178 -4.19 -17.46 -8.39
CA VAL A 178 -2.73 -17.34 -8.48
C VAL A 178 -2.37 -16.23 -9.45
N TYR A 179 -1.71 -15.18 -8.96
CA TYR A 179 -1.09 -14.12 -9.76
C TYR A 179 0.29 -14.57 -10.29
N LYS A 180 1.11 -15.14 -9.41
CA LYS A 180 2.42 -15.74 -9.72
C LYS A 180 2.62 -17.00 -8.90
N SER A 181 3.20 -18.01 -9.52
CA SER A 181 3.44 -19.30 -8.87
C SER A 181 4.78 -19.31 -8.14
N ALA A 182 4.91 -20.19 -7.16
CA ALA A 182 6.21 -20.55 -6.60
C ALA A 182 7.17 -20.97 -7.73
N ASN A 183 8.42 -20.56 -7.62
CA ASN A 183 9.48 -20.73 -8.62
C ASN A 183 9.38 -19.82 -9.85
N ASP A 184 8.38 -18.95 -9.97
CA ASP A 184 8.36 -17.92 -11.02
C ASP A 184 9.49 -16.90 -10.81
N GLU A 185 10.16 -16.52 -11.91
CA GLU A 185 11.02 -15.34 -11.94
C GLU A 185 10.16 -14.07 -11.99
N VAL A 186 10.30 -13.22 -10.96
CA VAL A 186 9.52 -11.98 -10.81
C VAL A 186 10.33 -10.73 -11.11
N GLY A 187 11.61 -10.87 -11.42
CA GLY A 187 12.48 -9.79 -11.82
C GLY A 187 13.94 -10.13 -11.64
N THR A 188 14.80 -9.14 -11.88
CA THR A 188 16.23 -9.25 -11.68
C THR A 188 16.75 -8.10 -10.83
N ILE A 189 17.87 -8.33 -10.15
CA ILE A 189 18.56 -7.32 -9.34
C ILE A 189 20.03 -7.23 -9.71
N ASN A 190 20.52 -6.00 -9.82
CA ASN A 190 21.95 -5.74 -9.95
C ASN A 190 22.59 -5.70 -8.57
N LEU A 191 23.49 -6.65 -8.34
CA LEU A 191 24.25 -6.80 -7.11
C LEU A 191 25.69 -6.33 -7.33
N THR A 192 26.26 -5.71 -6.32
CA THR A 192 27.68 -5.36 -6.28
C THR A 192 28.45 -6.38 -5.44
N TYR A 193 29.70 -6.64 -5.77
CA TYR A 193 30.54 -7.51 -4.96
C TYR A 193 32.03 -7.24 -5.19
N LYS A 194 32.84 -7.52 -4.18
CA LYS A 194 34.30 -7.46 -4.29
C LYS A 194 34.87 -8.77 -4.83
N ALA A 195 35.82 -8.69 -5.75
CA ALA A 195 36.42 -9.87 -6.38
C ALA A 195 36.99 -10.89 -5.38
N PHE A 196 37.55 -10.46 -4.24
CA PHE A 196 38.11 -11.35 -3.21
C PHE A 196 37.27 -11.39 -1.93
N ARG A 197 35.93 -11.28 -2.07
CA ARG A 197 34.94 -11.28 -0.98
C ARG A 197 34.99 -10.05 -0.05
N PHE A 198 36.15 -9.73 0.49
CA PHE A 198 36.35 -8.62 1.42
C PHE A 198 37.19 -7.47 0.82
N PHE A 199 37.93 -7.72 -0.26
CA PHE A 199 38.83 -6.76 -0.90
C PHE A 199 38.93 -6.96 -2.43
N GLY A 200 39.68 -6.06 -3.09
CA GLY A 200 39.89 -6.06 -4.54
C GLY A 200 38.88 -5.21 -5.31
N PRO A 201 38.92 -5.27 -6.65
CA PRO A 201 38.04 -4.45 -7.49
C PRO A 201 36.58 -4.82 -7.25
N GLU A 202 35.73 -3.79 -7.27
CA GLU A 202 34.28 -3.95 -7.24
C GLU A 202 33.77 -4.35 -8.62
N LYS A 203 32.83 -5.29 -8.63
CA LYS A 203 32.17 -5.82 -9.82
C LYS A 203 30.66 -5.86 -9.61
N GLN A 204 29.94 -5.99 -10.71
CA GLN A 204 28.49 -6.15 -10.71
C GLN A 204 28.10 -7.51 -11.28
N ILE A 205 26.97 -8.03 -10.82
CA ILE A 205 26.30 -9.21 -11.37
C ILE A 205 24.80 -8.99 -11.30
N THR A 206 24.09 -9.42 -12.33
CA THR A 206 22.62 -9.45 -12.34
C THR A 206 22.16 -10.83 -11.91
N ALA A 207 21.26 -10.89 -10.93
CA ALA A 207 20.71 -12.13 -10.40
C ALA A 207 19.19 -12.14 -10.51
N PRO A 208 18.55 -13.26 -10.90
CA PRO A 208 17.10 -13.36 -10.91
C PRO A 208 16.54 -13.50 -9.49
N ILE A 209 15.34 -12.97 -9.30
CA ILE A 209 14.54 -13.07 -8.09
C ILE A 209 13.44 -14.09 -8.36
N ILE A 210 13.44 -15.16 -7.57
CA ILE A 210 12.51 -16.27 -7.71
C ILE A 210 11.56 -16.31 -6.51
N LEU A 211 10.28 -16.56 -6.73
CA LEU A 211 9.32 -16.72 -5.64
C LEU A 211 9.48 -18.06 -4.91
N ASN A 212 9.29 -18.03 -3.59
CA ASN A 212 9.29 -19.25 -2.77
C ASN A 212 7.87 -19.78 -2.49
N GLN A 213 6.84 -19.00 -2.83
CA GLN A 213 5.43 -19.32 -2.57
C GLN A 213 4.55 -18.79 -3.71
N ASP A 214 3.35 -19.35 -3.85
CA ASP A 214 2.32 -18.77 -4.70
C ASP A 214 1.89 -17.42 -4.13
N VAL A 215 1.70 -16.45 -5.02
CA VAL A 215 1.13 -15.13 -4.69
C VAL A 215 -0.26 -15.10 -5.27
N GLU A 216 -1.25 -14.92 -4.41
CA GLU A 216 -2.66 -14.94 -4.80
C GLU A 216 -3.33 -13.58 -4.57
N TYR A 217 -4.28 -13.25 -5.43
CA TYR A 217 -5.06 -12.01 -5.36
C TYR A 217 -6.50 -12.23 -5.82
N TYR A 218 -7.39 -11.27 -5.57
CA TYR A 218 -8.72 -11.28 -6.19
C TYR A 218 -8.59 -10.81 -7.64
N LYS A 219 -8.61 -11.73 -8.60
CA LYS A 219 -8.41 -11.40 -10.01
C LYS A 219 -9.50 -10.47 -10.53
N ASN A 220 -9.09 -9.41 -11.23
CA ASN A 220 -9.95 -8.50 -12.00
C ASN A 220 -9.05 -7.56 -12.83
N ASP A 221 -9.63 -6.89 -13.83
CA ASP A 221 -8.90 -5.99 -14.73
C ASP A 221 -8.09 -4.90 -14.03
N PHE A 222 -8.53 -4.42 -12.86
CA PHE A 222 -7.83 -3.41 -12.10
C PHE A 222 -6.59 -4.00 -11.41
N ASN A 223 -6.75 -5.12 -10.70
CA ASN A 223 -5.64 -5.79 -10.03
C ASN A 223 -4.61 -6.32 -11.05
N ASP A 224 -5.05 -6.84 -12.18
CA ASP A 224 -4.16 -7.34 -13.25
C ASP A 224 -3.23 -6.25 -13.79
N LYS A 225 -3.71 -5.01 -13.86
CA LYS A 225 -2.94 -3.85 -14.36
C LYS A 225 -2.02 -3.25 -13.30
N ASN A 226 -2.35 -3.38 -12.01
CA ASN A 226 -1.69 -2.64 -10.94
C ASN A 226 -0.88 -3.53 -9.97
N ALA A 227 -1.00 -4.86 -10.05
CA ALA A 227 -0.23 -5.80 -9.26
C ALA A 227 1.26 -5.72 -9.60
N SER A 228 2.11 -5.68 -8.58
CA SER A 228 3.57 -5.70 -8.74
C SER A 228 4.25 -6.42 -7.59
N ILE A 229 5.44 -6.97 -7.85
CA ILE A 229 6.32 -7.57 -6.85
C ILE A 229 7.66 -6.86 -6.93
N SER A 230 8.20 -6.45 -5.79
CA SER A 230 9.47 -5.72 -5.73
C SER A 230 10.34 -6.15 -4.56
N TYR A 231 11.66 -6.04 -4.74
CA TYR A 231 12.64 -6.16 -3.66
C TYR A 231 13.12 -4.76 -3.27
N THR A 232 12.81 -4.35 -2.04
CA THR A 232 13.06 -2.98 -1.54
C THR A 232 14.18 -2.90 -0.51
N GLN A 233 14.83 -4.02 -0.18
CA GLN A 233 15.87 -4.03 0.85
C GLN A 233 17.20 -3.45 0.34
N ASP A 234 17.96 -2.83 1.25
CA ASP A 234 19.24 -2.17 0.94
C ASP A 234 20.41 -3.13 0.71
N VAL A 235 20.25 -4.42 1.02
CA VAL A 235 21.32 -5.40 0.84
C VAL A 235 21.49 -5.69 -0.64
N LYS A 236 22.58 -5.18 -1.22
CA LYS A 236 22.96 -5.39 -2.63
C LYS A 236 24.29 -6.13 -2.81
N ASP A 237 24.89 -6.62 -1.73
CA ASP A 237 26.15 -7.36 -1.79
C ASP A 237 25.92 -8.82 -2.23
N ALA A 238 26.50 -9.21 -3.37
CA ALA A 238 26.28 -10.54 -3.94
C ALA A 238 26.83 -11.66 -3.05
N TRP A 239 27.91 -11.45 -2.30
CA TRP A 239 28.43 -12.47 -1.37
C TRP A 239 27.51 -12.66 -0.17
N LYS A 240 26.88 -11.58 0.33
CA LYS A 240 25.90 -11.69 1.42
C LYS A 240 24.66 -12.46 1.00
N LEU A 241 24.25 -12.34 -0.26
CA LEU A 241 23.07 -12.99 -0.84
C LEU A 241 23.38 -14.35 -1.48
N SER A 242 24.66 -14.66 -1.69
CA SER A 242 25.09 -15.92 -2.29
C SER A 242 24.67 -17.15 -1.49
N GLY A 243 24.39 -18.23 -2.22
CA GLY A 243 23.88 -19.47 -1.67
C GLY A 243 22.37 -19.55 -1.63
N ASN A 244 21.69 -18.87 -2.57
CA ASN A 244 20.23 -18.88 -2.71
C ASN A 244 19.53 -18.50 -1.41
N LYS A 245 19.94 -17.37 -0.82
CA LYS A 245 19.32 -16.91 0.42
C LYS A 245 17.91 -16.40 0.18
N GLU A 246 17.05 -16.77 1.12
CA GLU A 246 15.71 -16.23 1.23
C GLU A 246 15.75 -14.73 1.55
N VAL A 247 14.89 -13.99 0.87
CA VAL A 247 14.68 -12.56 1.01
C VAL A 247 13.18 -12.26 1.08
N LYS A 248 12.84 -11.20 1.79
CA LYS A 248 11.50 -10.62 1.80
C LYS A 248 11.32 -9.75 0.55
N LEU A 249 10.24 -9.99 -0.17
CA LEU A 249 9.73 -9.16 -1.26
C LEU A 249 8.43 -8.49 -0.82
N THR A 250 8.02 -7.46 -1.55
CA THR A 250 6.75 -6.77 -1.34
C THR A 250 5.86 -6.99 -2.55
N PHE A 251 4.73 -7.67 -2.35
CA PHE A 251 3.61 -7.65 -3.27
C PHE A 251 2.78 -6.39 -3.01
N SER A 252 2.43 -5.67 -4.07
CA SER A 252 1.74 -4.39 -3.98
C SER A 252 0.56 -4.32 -4.95
N LEU A 253 -0.55 -3.80 -4.43
CA LEU A 253 -1.71 -3.31 -5.15
C LEU A 253 -2.00 -1.87 -4.67
N PRO A 254 -2.78 -1.07 -5.42
CA PRO A 254 -3.20 0.24 -4.94
C PRO A 254 -3.90 0.13 -3.58
N GLY A 255 -3.30 0.72 -2.53
CA GLY A 255 -3.82 0.69 -1.16
C GLY A 255 -3.59 -0.60 -0.37
N TYR A 256 -2.86 -1.58 -0.91
CA TYR A 256 -2.59 -2.86 -0.25
C TYR A 256 -1.16 -3.34 -0.50
N THR A 257 -0.48 -3.79 0.54
CA THR A 257 0.84 -4.43 0.43
C THR A 257 0.92 -5.66 1.30
N GLU A 258 1.65 -6.66 0.84
CA GLU A 258 1.91 -7.91 1.55
C GLU A 258 3.40 -8.25 1.45
N GLU A 259 3.98 -8.68 2.58
CA GLU A 259 5.33 -9.22 2.59
C GLU A 259 5.28 -10.68 2.16
N ILE A 260 6.06 -11.04 1.13
CA ILE A 260 6.13 -12.40 0.59
C ILE A 260 7.58 -12.88 0.56
N SER A 261 7.78 -14.19 0.47
CA SER A 261 9.10 -14.80 0.42
C SER A 261 9.60 -15.03 -1.01
N GLY A 262 10.86 -14.71 -1.25
CA GLY A 262 11.57 -15.04 -2.49
C GLY A 262 13.04 -15.35 -2.25
N THR A 263 13.75 -15.66 -3.31
CA THR A 263 15.17 -16.03 -3.28
C THR A 263 15.91 -15.29 -4.38
N ILE A 264 17.03 -14.68 -4.04
CA ILE A 264 17.96 -14.14 -5.05
C ILE A 264 18.88 -15.27 -5.47
N GLN A 265 18.73 -15.74 -6.70
CA GLN A 265 19.54 -16.84 -7.23
C GLN A 265 20.91 -16.32 -7.66
N VAL A 266 21.85 -16.38 -6.72
CA VAL A 266 23.26 -16.10 -6.98
C VAL A 266 24.12 -17.14 -6.29
N SER A 267 24.96 -17.82 -7.06
CA SER A 267 25.82 -18.87 -6.54
C SER A 267 27.19 -18.32 -6.16
N SER A 268 27.70 -18.72 -4.99
CA SER A 268 29.09 -18.46 -4.59
C SER A 268 30.08 -19.00 -5.64
N LEU A 269 29.74 -20.12 -6.28
CA LEU A 269 30.57 -20.73 -7.32
C LEU A 269 30.63 -19.87 -8.58
N GLU A 270 29.54 -19.21 -8.96
CA GLU A 270 29.50 -18.27 -10.10
C GLU A 270 30.38 -17.06 -9.82
N LEU A 271 30.29 -16.49 -8.62
CA LEU A 271 31.14 -15.38 -8.19
C LEU A 271 32.63 -15.77 -8.21
N VAL A 272 32.98 -16.97 -7.74
CA VAL A 272 34.35 -17.48 -7.81
C VAL A 272 34.80 -17.67 -9.26
N LYS A 273 33.99 -18.33 -10.10
CA LYS A 273 34.30 -18.59 -11.51
C LYS A 273 34.52 -17.30 -12.31
N ALA A 274 33.69 -16.28 -12.09
CA ALA A 274 33.81 -14.97 -12.73
C ALA A 274 35.12 -14.23 -12.39
N ASN A 275 35.84 -14.68 -11.37
CA ASN A 275 37.08 -14.07 -10.89
C ASN A 275 38.28 -15.02 -10.97
N LEU A 276 38.12 -16.21 -11.57
CA LEU A 276 39.16 -17.21 -11.68
C LEU A 276 40.46 -16.69 -12.32
N PRO A 277 40.44 -15.88 -13.41
CA PRO A 277 41.68 -15.33 -13.97
C PRO A 277 42.42 -14.39 -13.00
N LEU A 278 41.67 -13.58 -12.25
CA LEU A 278 42.22 -12.68 -11.22
C LEU A 278 42.86 -13.48 -10.09
N TYR A 279 42.25 -14.59 -9.68
CA TYR A 279 42.79 -15.47 -8.64
C TYR A 279 44.08 -16.17 -9.11
N LEU A 280 44.10 -16.69 -10.33
CA LEU A 280 45.28 -17.32 -10.92
C LEU A 280 46.44 -16.34 -11.06
N LEU A 281 46.17 -15.11 -11.53
CA LEU A 281 47.18 -14.05 -11.61
C LEU A 281 47.71 -13.66 -10.22
N SER A 282 46.83 -13.51 -9.24
CA SER A 282 47.21 -13.17 -7.86
C SER A 282 48.06 -14.26 -7.21
N LEU A 283 47.73 -15.53 -7.46
CA LEU A 283 48.51 -16.68 -7.01
C LEU A 283 49.90 -16.70 -7.67
N LEU A 284 49.98 -16.43 -8.97
CA LEU A 284 51.25 -16.33 -9.70
C LEU A 284 52.14 -15.23 -9.11
N ILE A 285 51.58 -14.04 -8.86
CA ILE A 285 52.30 -12.91 -8.24
C ILE A 285 52.80 -13.30 -6.85
N LEU A 286 51.97 -13.96 -6.03
CA LEU A 286 52.35 -14.42 -4.69
C LEU A 286 53.53 -15.41 -4.76
N ILE A 287 53.51 -16.36 -5.69
CA ILE A 287 54.60 -17.32 -5.92
C ILE A 287 55.89 -16.56 -6.31
N VAL A 288 55.82 -15.59 -7.22
CA VAL A 288 56.98 -14.78 -7.63
C VAL A 288 57.56 -14.01 -6.43
N ILE A 289 56.71 -13.38 -5.61
CA ILE A 289 57.15 -12.67 -4.40
C ILE A 289 57.83 -13.64 -3.41
N LEU A 290 57.26 -14.83 -3.22
CA LEU A 290 57.79 -15.83 -2.29
C LEU A 290 59.17 -16.34 -2.74
N VAL A 291 59.34 -16.58 -4.06
CA VAL A 291 60.63 -16.94 -4.66
C VAL A 291 61.65 -15.81 -4.49
N LEU A 292 61.26 -14.55 -4.72
CA LEU A 292 62.13 -13.39 -4.51
C LEU A 292 62.55 -13.25 -3.04
N LEU A 293 61.65 -13.45 -2.08
CA LEU A 293 61.97 -13.42 -0.64
C LEU A 293 62.94 -14.54 -0.26
N ILE A 294 62.77 -15.75 -0.78
CA ILE A 294 63.71 -16.87 -0.57
C ILE A 294 65.09 -16.52 -1.17
N PHE A 295 65.13 -15.90 -2.34
CA PHE A 295 66.38 -15.49 -2.97
C PHE A 295 67.10 -14.38 -2.18
N ILE A 296 66.36 -13.35 -1.74
CA ILE A 296 66.89 -12.25 -0.92
C ILE A 296 67.43 -12.78 0.41
N THR A 297 66.67 -13.62 1.12
CA THR A 297 67.11 -14.22 2.39
C THR A 297 68.35 -15.10 2.20
N ARG A 298 68.44 -15.84 1.08
CA ARG A 298 69.65 -16.60 0.72
C ARG A 298 70.86 -15.70 0.47
N ILE A 299 70.69 -14.59 -0.26
CA ILE A 299 71.76 -13.60 -0.48
C ILE A 299 72.23 -12.99 0.85
N ILE A 300 71.30 -12.57 1.72
CA ILE A 300 71.61 -12.01 3.04
C ILE A 300 72.40 -13.02 3.88
N ASN A 301 71.95 -14.28 3.94
CA ASN A 301 72.63 -15.34 4.67
C ASN A 301 74.04 -15.65 4.11
N MET A 302 74.22 -15.62 2.79
CA MET A 302 75.54 -15.75 2.18
C MET A 302 76.48 -14.61 2.55
N LYS A 303 76.00 -13.34 2.52
CA LYS A 303 76.78 -12.18 2.98
C LYS A 303 77.14 -12.29 4.47
N LYS A 304 76.22 -12.76 5.31
CA LYS A 304 76.45 -12.97 6.75
C LYS A 304 77.50 -14.06 7.02
N ARG A 305 77.47 -15.17 6.26
CA ARG A 305 78.51 -16.23 6.30
C ARG A 305 79.88 -15.73 5.83
N ARG A 306 79.94 -14.87 4.81
CA ARG A 306 81.21 -14.25 4.36
C ARG A 306 81.80 -13.32 5.42
N ARG A 307 80.99 -12.48 6.08
CA ARG A 307 81.48 -11.60 7.17
C ARG A 307 82.02 -12.36 8.39
N ARG A 308 81.48 -13.54 8.71
CA ARG A 308 82.00 -14.42 9.78
C ARG A 308 83.31 -15.16 9.45
N ARG A 309 83.82 -15.04 8.21
CA ARG A 309 85.14 -15.60 7.83
C ARG A 309 86.27 -14.56 7.90
N TYR A 310 85.96 -13.31 8.22
CA TYR A 310 86.90 -12.19 8.30
C TYR A 310 87.05 -11.62 9.72
N TYR A 311 86.50 -12.30 10.72
CA TYR A 311 86.76 -12.15 12.15
C TYR A 311 87.11 -13.53 12.70
#